data_AF-A0A7L4Y9Q7-F1
#
_entry.id   AF-A0A7L4Y9Q7-F1
#
_cell.length_a   1.000
_cell.length_b   1.000
_cell.length_c   1.000
_cell.angle_alpha   90.00
_cell.angle_beta   90.00
_cell.angle_gamma   90.00
#
_symmetry.space_group_name_H-M   'P 1'
#
loop_
_entity.id
_entity.type
_entity.pdbx_description
1 polymer ?
#
loop_
_entity_poly.entity_id
_entity_poly.type
_entity_poly.pdbx_seq_one_letter_code
_entity_poly.pdbx_strand_id
1 'polypeptide(L)'
;MKRSVARRKYRYGRSVWTTFTGWGMVLSAAGAIGCVLWGVGPYPPLHAETAMVALSLLFAAAWIISSLRASRRKSYWLRRGPASARPFRHSSVDDGEYGSRTLVWFVALLVPLATLACFAMGLMVSPEYGRETARLDAAGWGEHPATVVRLAGDPVRGQDDPDGPVYYETDLVLRVPYDDGPREVTKRAMTTRHAPKAGTTIQLYYAPGDPRPDSPVLTDGRRQRPGLANLNFHLILGLVLIVPPAAILKGALEWDMTSRVRRFSPVVHLPALGILVLGLLLLLPTALGGESAGPASFLSCVTPGAALAWVWRTA
;
A
#
# COMPACT_ATOMS: atom_id res chain seq x y z
N MET A 1 -0.38 -51.43 -27.95
CA MET A 1 0.60 -51.32 -26.85
C MET A 1 1.05 -49.86 -26.72
N LYS A 2 0.35 -49.03 -25.92
CA LYS A 2 0.66 -47.59 -25.76
C LYS A 2 1.79 -47.43 -24.74
N ARG A 3 3.00 -47.04 -25.19
CA ARG A 3 4.10 -46.64 -24.30
C ARG A 3 3.70 -45.35 -23.59
N SER A 4 3.36 -45.43 -22.31
CA SER A 4 3.26 -44.26 -21.45
C SER A 4 4.66 -43.68 -21.26
N VAL A 5 4.92 -42.55 -21.91
CA VAL A 5 6.13 -41.75 -21.64
C VAL A 5 5.97 -41.20 -20.23
N ALA A 6 6.61 -41.87 -19.27
CA ALA A 6 6.70 -41.39 -17.90
C ALA A 6 7.43 -40.04 -17.91
N ARG A 7 6.67 -38.93 -17.89
CA ARG A 7 7.21 -37.59 -17.66
C ARG A 7 7.92 -37.59 -16.31
N ARG A 8 9.26 -37.64 -16.32
CA ARG A 8 10.06 -37.44 -15.10
C ARG A 8 9.72 -36.06 -14.54
N LYS A 9 8.94 -36.02 -13.46
CA LYS A 9 8.72 -34.80 -12.69
C LYS A 9 10.03 -34.45 -11.98
N TYR A 10 10.79 -33.51 -12.55
CA TYR A 10 11.96 -32.96 -11.90
C TYR A 10 11.54 -32.20 -10.64
N ARG A 11 11.91 -32.72 -9.47
CA ARG A 11 11.71 -32.05 -8.17
C ARG A 11 12.99 -31.29 -7.80
N TYR A 12 12.90 -29.95 -7.87
CA TYR A 12 13.93 -29.02 -7.43
C TYR A 12 14.20 -29.20 -5.92
N GLY A 13 15.48 -29.22 -5.53
CA GLY A 13 15.91 -29.43 -4.15
C GLY A 13 15.97 -28.11 -3.36
N ARG A 14 15.77 -28.19 -2.03
CA ARG A 14 15.89 -27.04 -1.12
C ARG A 14 17.37 -26.88 -0.74
N SER A 15 17.92 -25.69 -0.95
CA SER A 15 19.24 -25.28 -0.46
C SER A 15 19.12 -24.12 0.54
N VAL A 16 20.17 -23.87 1.33
CA VAL A 16 20.26 -22.69 2.23
C VAL A 16 19.99 -21.40 1.44
N TRP A 17 20.57 -21.28 0.25
CA TRP A 17 20.35 -20.16 -0.67
C TRP A 17 18.89 -20.00 -1.08
N THR A 18 18.19 -21.07 -1.49
CA THR A 18 16.75 -20.99 -1.83
C THR A 18 15.87 -20.63 -0.63
N THR A 19 16.34 -20.87 0.59
CA THR A 19 15.58 -20.50 1.80
C THR A 19 15.83 -19.03 2.15
N PHE A 20 17.08 -18.59 2.10
CA PHE A 20 17.46 -17.19 2.35
C PHE A 20 16.81 -16.24 1.34
N THR A 21 16.92 -16.51 0.04
CA THR A 21 16.32 -15.63 -0.99
C THR A 21 14.80 -15.71 -0.99
N GLY A 22 14.21 -16.85 -0.60
CA GLY A 22 12.77 -16.98 -0.44
C GLY A 22 12.23 -16.10 0.70
N TRP A 23 12.88 -16.12 1.86
CA TRP A 23 12.52 -15.24 2.98
C TRP A 23 12.85 -13.78 2.71
N GLY A 24 13.97 -13.48 2.05
CA GLY A 24 14.32 -12.13 1.63
C GLY A 24 13.22 -11.50 0.76
N MET A 25 12.67 -12.27 -0.19
CA MET A 25 11.54 -11.84 -1.02
C MET A 25 10.30 -11.53 -0.17
N VAL A 26 9.91 -12.44 0.73
CA VAL A 26 8.72 -12.28 1.60
C VAL A 26 8.86 -11.07 2.52
N LEU A 27 10.01 -10.91 3.17
CA LEU A 27 10.26 -9.80 4.11
C LEU A 27 10.33 -8.46 3.39
N SER A 28 10.94 -8.41 2.20
CA SER A 28 10.99 -7.17 1.40
C SER A 28 9.59 -6.78 0.90
N ALA A 29 8.78 -7.75 0.47
CA ALA A 29 7.40 -7.51 0.09
C ALA A 29 6.54 -7.04 1.28
N ALA A 30 6.71 -7.65 2.45
CA ALA A 30 6.06 -7.22 3.69
C ALA A 30 6.48 -5.79 4.08
N GLY A 31 7.75 -5.44 3.93
CA GLY A 31 8.26 -4.09 4.13
C GLY A 31 7.61 -3.07 3.19
N ALA A 32 7.51 -3.37 1.90
CA ALA A 32 6.83 -2.51 0.94
C ALA A 32 5.35 -2.27 1.31
N ILE A 33 4.62 -3.33 1.65
CA ILE A 33 3.23 -3.26 2.12
C ILE A 33 3.13 -2.41 3.39
N GLY A 34 4.04 -2.62 4.35
CA GLY A 34 4.11 -1.86 5.59
C GLY A 34 4.34 -0.37 5.35
N CYS A 35 5.28 0.00 4.47
CA CYS A 35 5.56 1.38 4.10
C CYS A 35 4.32 2.07 3.50
N VAL A 36 3.62 1.39 2.58
CA VAL A 36 2.37 1.91 1.98
C VAL A 36 1.28 2.10 3.04
N LEU A 37 1.02 1.08 3.86
CA LEU A 37 -0.06 1.14 4.85
C LEU A 37 0.23 2.11 6.00
N TRP A 38 1.50 2.31 6.34
CA TRP A 38 1.93 3.26 7.38
C TRP A 38 2.14 4.68 6.84
N GLY A 39 2.06 4.87 5.52
CA GLY A 39 2.25 6.18 4.89
C GLY A 39 3.66 6.74 5.07
N VAL A 40 4.70 5.89 4.96
CA VAL A 40 6.11 6.33 5.08
C VAL A 40 6.44 7.34 3.99
N GLY A 41 6.02 7.09 2.75
CA GLY A 41 5.87 8.11 1.70
C GLY A 41 4.39 8.49 1.53
N PRO A 42 3.88 9.54 2.19
CA PRO A 42 2.45 9.89 2.09
C PRO A 42 2.04 10.40 0.70
N TYR A 43 3.02 10.70 -0.17
CA TYR A 43 2.82 11.22 -1.52
C TYR A 43 3.83 10.61 -2.49
N PRO A 44 3.49 10.42 -3.77
CA PRO A 44 4.47 10.04 -4.79
C PRO A 44 5.50 11.16 -5.04
N PRO A 45 6.74 10.82 -5.46
CA PRO A 45 7.25 9.48 -5.74
C PRO A 45 7.57 8.65 -4.48
N LEU A 46 7.15 7.38 -4.48
CA LEU A 46 7.24 6.45 -3.35
C LEU A 46 8.61 5.75 -3.27
N HIS A 47 9.65 6.47 -2.83
CA HIS A 47 11.02 5.97 -2.86
C HIS A 47 11.29 4.72 -2.00
N ALA A 48 10.76 4.67 -0.77
CA ALA A 48 11.01 3.55 0.14
C ALA A 48 10.28 2.28 -0.31
N GLU A 49 9.02 2.45 -0.72
CA GLU A 49 8.13 1.39 -1.21
C GLU A 49 8.70 0.78 -2.49
N THR A 50 9.10 1.62 -3.45
CA THR A 50 9.70 1.17 -4.72
C THR A 50 11.03 0.46 -4.51
N ALA A 51 11.87 0.92 -3.57
CA ALA A 51 13.12 0.25 -3.21
C ALA A 51 12.86 -1.15 -2.62
N MET A 52 11.88 -1.29 -1.72
CA MET A 52 11.52 -2.58 -1.11
C MET A 52 10.92 -3.57 -2.14
N VAL A 53 10.11 -3.07 -3.07
CA VAL A 53 9.62 -3.87 -4.21
C VAL A 53 10.78 -4.33 -5.10
N ALA A 54 11.71 -3.44 -5.44
CA ALA A 54 12.87 -3.80 -6.24
C ALA A 54 13.73 -4.86 -5.54
N LEU A 55 13.93 -4.73 -4.22
CA LEU A 55 14.64 -5.73 -3.41
C LEU A 55 13.91 -7.09 -3.44
N SER A 56 12.58 -7.10 -3.36
CA SER A 56 11.76 -8.31 -3.48
C SER A 56 11.94 -8.99 -4.84
N LEU A 57 11.94 -8.23 -5.93
CA LEU A 57 12.18 -8.76 -7.29
C LEU A 57 13.59 -9.34 -7.45
N LEU A 58 14.61 -8.69 -6.89
CA LEU A 58 15.98 -9.19 -6.88
C LEU A 58 16.08 -10.53 -6.13
N PHE A 59 15.44 -10.63 -4.96
CA PHE A 59 15.37 -11.88 -4.20
C PHE A 59 14.59 -12.97 -4.93
N ALA A 60 13.50 -12.62 -5.62
CA ALA A 60 12.75 -13.56 -6.46
C ALA A 60 13.61 -14.11 -7.60
N ALA A 61 14.36 -13.24 -8.30
CA ALA A 61 15.28 -13.65 -9.35
C ALA A 61 16.40 -14.56 -8.80
N ALA A 62 17.01 -14.19 -7.67
CA ALA A 62 18.03 -14.99 -7.00
C ALA A 62 17.48 -16.35 -6.53
N TRP A 63 16.22 -16.40 -6.10
CA TRP A 63 15.52 -17.63 -5.74
C TRP A 63 15.28 -18.56 -6.93
N ILE A 64 14.86 -18.02 -8.08
CA ILE A 64 14.71 -18.79 -9.32
C ILE A 64 16.06 -19.34 -9.78
N ILE A 65 17.10 -18.50 -9.81
CA ILE A 65 18.45 -18.91 -10.24
C ILE A 65 19.01 -20.00 -9.33
N SER A 66 18.89 -19.83 -8.00
CA SER A 66 19.37 -20.82 -7.03
C SER A 66 18.59 -22.13 -7.11
N SER A 67 17.27 -22.06 -7.35
CA SER A 67 16.44 -23.24 -7.58
C SER A 67 16.85 -23.99 -8.86
N LEU A 68 17.03 -23.28 -9.98
CA LEU A 68 17.51 -23.86 -11.24
C LEU A 68 18.92 -24.46 -11.14
N ARG A 69 19.82 -23.84 -10.37
CA ARG A 69 21.17 -24.40 -10.11
C ARG A 69 21.11 -25.64 -9.23
N ALA A 70 20.19 -25.70 -8.27
CA ALA A 70 20.00 -26.85 -7.40
C ALA A 70 19.48 -28.10 -8.13
N SER A 71 18.70 -27.95 -9.21
CA SER A 71 18.31 -29.10 -10.05
C SER A 71 19.47 -29.65 -10.87
N ARG A 72 20.37 -28.78 -11.34
CA ARG A 72 21.57 -29.18 -12.11
C ARG A 72 22.61 -29.92 -11.26
N ARG A 73 22.62 -29.74 -9.94
CA ARG A 73 23.54 -30.44 -9.02
C ARG A 73 23.16 -31.90 -8.69
N LYS A 74 22.10 -32.46 -9.28
CA LYS A 74 21.71 -33.87 -9.10
C LYS A 74 22.20 -34.76 -10.25
N SER A 75 23.46 -35.18 -10.18
CA SER A 75 23.96 -36.54 -10.51
C SER A 75 25.49 -36.54 -10.70
N TYR A 76 26.24 -36.21 -9.65
CA TYR A 76 27.68 -36.57 -9.58
C TYR A 76 28.05 -37.30 -8.29
N TRP A 77 27.06 -37.71 -7.49
CA TRP A 77 27.28 -38.77 -6.50
C TRP A 77 27.02 -40.08 -7.20
N LEU A 78 28.12 -40.71 -7.65
CA LEU A 78 28.13 -42.10 -8.08
C LEU A 78 27.38 -42.94 -7.04
N ARG A 79 26.39 -43.65 -7.54
CA ARG A 79 25.63 -44.70 -6.88
C ARG A 79 26.61 -45.83 -6.49
N ARG A 80 27.37 -45.66 -5.41
CA ARG A 80 28.09 -46.75 -4.74
C ARG A 80 27.20 -47.30 -3.63
N GLY A 81 26.81 -48.55 -3.77
CA GLY A 81 26.16 -49.33 -2.73
C GLY A 81 24.84 -49.94 -3.19
N PRO A 82 24.72 -51.29 -3.21
CA PRO A 82 23.48 -51.95 -3.58
C PRO A 82 22.42 -51.69 -2.50
N ALA A 83 21.17 -51.87 -2.90
CA ALA A 83 19.97 -51.74 -2.10
C ALA A 83 20.13 -52.37 -0.71
N SER A 84 20.51 -51.57 0.29
CA SER A 84 20.25 -51.89 1.68
C SER A 84 18.91 -51.28 2.04
N ALA A 85 17.94 -52.18 2.18
CA ALA A 85 16.64 -51.94 2.72
C ALA A 85 16.76 -51.19 4.06
N ARG A 86 16.63 -49.87 4.02
CA ARG A 86 16.03 -49.17 5.15
C ARG A 86 14.53 -49.28 4.92
N PRO A 87 13.79 -49.99 5.80
CA PRO A 87 12.35 -50.00 5.69
C PRO A 87 11.88 -48.56 5.71
N PHE A 88 10.90 -48.28 4.89
CA PHE A 88 10.16 -47.04 4.77
C PHE A 88 9.56 -46.72 6.14
N ARG A 89 10.38 -46.24 7.07
CA ARG A 89 9.93 -45.78 8.37
C ARG A 89 9.18 -44.51 8.06
N HIS A 90 7.89 -44.52 8.36
CA HIS A 90 7.06 -43.33 8.48
C HIS A 90 7.76 -42.31 9.40
N SER A 91 8.68 -41.53 8.86
CA SER A 91 9.06 -40.23 9.41
C SER A 91 8.13 -39.21 8.75
N SER A 92 6.84 -39.35 9.07
CA SER A 92 5.77 -38.43 8.68
C SER A 92 5.38 -37.51 9.84
N VAL A 93 6.20 -37.40 10.88
CA VAL A 93 5.93 -36.58 12.05
C VAL A 93 7.24 -35.88 12.44
N ASP A 94 7.17 -34.56 12.61
CA ASP A 94 8.10 -33.65 13.31
C ASP A 94 9.23 -32.85 12.60
N ASP A 95 9.90 -33.28 11.53
CA ASP A 95 11.03 -32.45 11.00
C ASP A 95 10.61 -31.29 10.06
N GLY A 96 9.32 -31.10 9.78
CA GLY A 96 8.84 -30.16 8.76
C GLY A 96 7.55 -29.38 9.11
N GLU A 97 7.05 -29.52 10.33
CA GLU A 97 5.74 -29.02 10.75
C GLU A 97 5.76 -27.56 11.22
N TYR A 98 6.84 -27.16 11.91
CA TYR A 98 6.97 -25.77 12.41
C TYR A 98 7.22 -24.76 11.28
N GLY A 99 7.97 -25.14 10.24
CA GLY A 99 8.21 -24.27 9.09
C GLY A 99 7.02 -24.13 8.13
N SER A 100 5.98 -24.98 8.24
CA SER A 100 4.80 -24.90 7.37
C SER A 100 3.74 -23.94 7.88
N ARG A 101 3.53 -23.90 9.20
CA ARG A 101 2.49 -23.03 9.79
C ARG A 101 2.84 -21.56 9.62
N THR A 102 4.10 -21.20 9.81
CA THR A 102 4.54 -19.80 9.67
C THR A 102 4.37 -19.29 8.23
N LEU A 103 4.74 -20.08 7.22
CA LEU A 103 4.58 -19.69 5.81
C LEU A 103 3.09 -19.56 5.42
N VAL A 104 2.25 -20.48 5.89
CA VAL A 104 0.79 -20.41 5.67
C VAL A 104 0.24 -19.12 6.25
N TRP A 105 0.61 -18.76 7.48
CA TRP A 105 0.23 -17.50 8.10
C TRP A 105 0.72 -16.28 7.30
N PHE A 106 1.98 -16.27 6.88
CA PHE A 106 2.52 -15.18 6.06
C PHE A 106 1.75 -15.01 4.76
N VAL A 107 1.46 -16.09 4.02
CA VAL A 107 0.70 -16.00 2.76
C VAL A 107 -0.74 -15.57 3.03
N ALA A 108 -1.39 -16.16 4.04
CA ALA A 108 -2.76 -15.84 4.40
C ALA A 108 -2.96 -14.38 4.81
N LEU A 109 -1.95 -13.77 5.44
CA LEU A 109 -1.97 -12.36 5.86
C LEU A 109 -1.52 -11.42 4.74
N LEU A 110 -0.41 -11.74 4.05
CA LEU A 110 0.20 -10.86 3.06
C LEU A 110 -0.66 -10.69 1.82
N VAL A 111 -1.44 -11.69 1.40
CA VAL A 111 -2.27 -11.57 0.19
C VAL A 111 -3.39 -10.55 0.38
N PRO A 112 -4.25 -10.63 1.42
CA PRO A 112 -5.22 -9.57 1.72
C PRO A 112 -4.58 -8.21 1.96
N LEU A 113 -3.45 -8.15 2.68
CA LEU A 113 -2.74 -6.90 2.92
C LEU A 113 -2.18 -6.27 1.63
N ALA A 114 -1.64 -7.08 0.72
CA ALA A 114 -1.16 -6.61 -0.58
C ALA A 114 -2.32 -6.07 -1.42
N THR A 115 -3.46 -6.76 -1.44
CA THR A 115 -4.68 -6.28 -2.10
C THR A 115 -5.13 -4.94 -1.52
N LEU A 116 -5.15 -4.80 -0.20
CA LEU A 116 -5.50 -3.54 0.46
C LEU A 116 -4.51 -2.42 0.16
N ALA A 117 -3.21 -2.71 0.17
CA ALA A 117 -2.17 -1.73 -0.17
C ALA A 117 -2.29 -1.24 -1.62
N CYS A 118 -2.57 -2.15 -2.56
CA CYS A 118 -2.86 -1.78 -3.95
C CYS A 118 -4.11 -0.88 -4.05
N PHE A 119 -5.16 -1.22 -3.29
CA PHE A 119 -6.41 -0.45 -3.26
C PHE A 119 -6.19 0.94 -2.66
N ALA A 120 -5.42 1.04 -1.57
CA ALA A 120 -5.05 2.31 -0.94
C ALA A 120 -4.24 3.20 -1.89
N MET A 121 -3.32 2.62 -2.67
CA MET A 121 -2.60 3.37 -3.71
C MET A 121 -3.52 3.91 -4.81
N GLY A 122 -4.61 3.21 -5.15
CA GLY A 122 -5.63 3.73 -6.08
C GLY A 122 -6.44 4.91 -5.54
N LEU A 123 -6.43 5.12 -4.23
CA LEU A 123 -7.07 6.25 -3.55
C LEU A 123 -6.07 7.33 -3.12
N MET A 124 -4.80 7.21 -3.52
CA MET A 124 -3.75 8.14 -3.13
C MET A 124 -3.94 9.49 -3.80
N VAL A 125 -3.67 10.57 -3.06
CA VAL A 125 -3.80 11.94 -3.58
C VAL A 125 -2.64 12.24 -4.53
N SER A 126 -2.84 13.21 -5.44
CA SER A 126 -1.89 13.51 -6.50
C SER A 126 -0.50 13.93 -5.96
N PRO A 127 0.58 13.67 -6.72
CA PRO A 127 1.93 14.14 -6.38
C PRO A 127 2.03 15.65 -6.23
N GLU A 128 1.26 16.40 -7.04
CA GLU A 128 1.19 17.87 -6.99
C GLU A 128 0.70 18.32 -5.63
N TYR A 129 -0.34 17.68 -5.10
CA TYR A 129 -0.89 17.95 -3.78
C TYR A 129 0.12 17.68 -2.67
N GLY A 130 0.92 16.62 -2.80
CA GLY A 130 2.01 16.32 -1.86
C GLY A 130 3.11 17.36 -1.84
N ARG A 131 3.58 17.77 -3.03
CA ARG A 131 4.57 18.84 -3.16
C ARG A 131 4.05 20.17 -2.63
N GLU A 132 2.78 20.48 -2.89
CA GLU A 132 2.12 21.66 -2.35
C GLU A 132 2.01 21.59 -0.83
N THR A 133 1.66 20.43 -0.27
CA THR A 133 1.56 20.24 1.18
C THR A 133 2.91 20.41 1.87
N ALA A 134 3.96 19.74 1.38
CA ALA A 134 5.30 19.88 1.91
C ALA A 134 5.83 21.32 1.82
N ARG A 135 5.53 22.03 0.72
CA ARG A 135 5.87 23.45 0.56
C ARG A 135 5.20 24.30 1.63
N LEU A 136 3.89 24.11 1.82
CA LEU A 136 3.11 24.91 2.76
C LEU A 136 3.50 24.61 4.21
N ASP A 137 3.74 23.35 4.56
CA ASP A 137 4.24 22.96 5.88
C ASP A 137 5.61 23.62 6.17
N ALA A 138 6.52 23.63 5.19
CA ALA A 138 7.81 24.32 5.30
C ALA A 138 7.65 25.86 5.40
N ALA A 139 6.59 26.42 4.83
CA ALA A 139 6.23 27.83 4.88
C ALA A 139 5.38 28.21 6.11
N GLY A 140 5.27 27.31 7.10
CA GLY A 140 4.56 27.58 8.36
C GLY A 140 3.04 27.47 8.24
N TRP A 141 2.53 26.55 7.43
CA TRP A 141 1.11 26.24 7.34
C TRP A 141 0.50 26.01 8.72
N GLY A 142 -0.52 26.78 9.06
CA GLY A 142 -1.17 26.70 10.36
C GLY A 142 -2.34 27.64 10.46
N GLU A 143 -2.93 27.68 11.65
CA GLU A 143 -3.98 28.64 11.99
C GLU A 143 -3.34 29.96 12.39
N HIS A 144 -3.65 31.01 11.64
CA HIS A 144 -3.07 32.33 11.80
C HIS A 144 -4.16 33.42 11.73
N PRO A 145 -3.96 34.56 12.41
CA PRO A 145 -4.91 35.65 12.38
C PRO A 145 -4.91 36.36 11.02
N ALA A 146 -6.09 36.80 10.61
CA ALA A 146 -6.31 37.70 9.48
C ALA A 146 -7.35 38.76 9.83
N THR A 147 -7.18 39.97 9.32
CA THR A 147 -8.06 41.11 9.66
C THR A 147 -9.12 41.30 8.58
N VAL A 148 -10.39 41.41 8.98
CA VAL A 148 -11.48 41.78 8.06
C VAL A 148 -11.31 43.24 7.65
N VAL A 149 -11.08 43.50 6.37
CA VAL A 149 -10.98 44.86 5.82
C VAL A 149 -12.36 45.41 5.51
N ARG A 150 -13.16 44.64 4.79
CA ARG A 150 -14.52 45.00 4.39
C ARG A 150 -15.38 43.76 4.21
N LEU A 151 -16.69 43.97 4.35
CA LEU A 151 -17.69 42.99 3.95
C LEU A 151 -18.01 43.21 2.47
N ALA A 152 -18.10 42.12 1.72
CA ALA A 152 -18.50 42.10 0.31
C ALA A 152 -19.98 41.70 0.15
N GLY A 153 -20.81 42.10 1.12
CA GLY A 153 -22.25 41.82 1.21
C GLY A 153 -22.78 42.04 2.62
N ASP A 154 -24.09 42.04 2.79
CA ASP A 154 -24.70 42.06 4.12
C ASP A 154 -24.68 40.66 4.75
N PRO A 155 -24.42 40.53 6.07
CA PRO A 155 -24.46 39.23 6.74
C PRO A 155 -25.86 38.63 6.69
N VAL A 156 -26.00 37.48 6.03
CA VAL A 156 -27.25 36.72 6.00
C VAL A 156 -27.26 35.82 7.23
N ARG A 157 -28.26 35.97 8.08
CA ARG A 157 -28.47 35.06 9.21
C ARG A 157 -28.95 33.71 8.65
N GLY A 158 -28.19 32.65 8.91
CA GLY A 158 -28.56 31.28 8.57
C GLY A 158 -29.85 30.84 9.28
N GLN A 159 -30.52 29.82 8.74
CA GLN A 159 -31.84 29.35 9.21
C GLN A 159 -31.89 29.20 10.74
N ASP A 160 -32.93 29.79 11.34
CA ASP A 160 -33.25 29.67 12.76
C ASP A 160 -33.74 28.24 13.05
N ASP A 161 -32.81 27.30 13.22
CA ASP A 161 -33.09 26.09 13.99
C ASP A 161 -33.27 26.54 15.45
N PRO A 162 -34.46 26.41 16.07
CA PRO A 162 -34.74 26.94 17.41
C PRO A 162 -33.80 26.37 18.49
N ASP A 163 -33.19 25.21 18.24
CA ASP A 163 -32.23 24.56 19.15
C ASP A 163 -30.76 24.66 18.64
N GLY A 164 -30.53 25.32 17.52
CA GLY A 164 -29.22 25.42 16.87
C GLY A 164 -28.46 26.74 17.18
N PRO A 165 -27.11 26.73 17.19
CA PRO A 165 -26.34 27.96 17.24
C PRO A 165 -26.59 28.81 15.99
N VAL A 166 -26.91 30.10 16.20
CA VAL A 166 -27.10 31.07 15.11
C VAL A 166 -25.78 31.31 14.40
N TYR A 167 -25.79 31.22 13.07
CA TYR A 167 -24.64 31.53 12.21
C TYR A 167 -24.99 32.65 11.22
N TYR A 168 -23.98 33.42 10.85
CA TYR A 168 -24.04 34.43 9.80
C TYR A 168 -23.15 33.99 8.64
N GLU A 169 -23.70 34.02 7.43
CA GLU A 169 -22.99 33.76 6.20
C GLU A 169 -22.76 35.08 5.46
N THR A 170 -21.52 35.36 5.08
CA THR A 170 -21.20 36.57 4.33
C THR A 170 -19.87 36.47 3.60
N ASP A 171 -19.70 37.28 2.55
CA ASP A 171 -18.44 37.39 1.83
C ASP A 171 -17.53 38.42 2.52
N LEU A 172 -16.28 38.04 2.81
CA LEU A 172 -15.32 38.88 3.54
C LEU A 172 -14.09 39.14 2.69
N VAL A 173 -13.62 40.38 2.68
CA VAL A 173 -12.28 40.74 2.18
C VAL A 173 -11.34 40.83 3.37
N LEU A 174 -10.31 40.00 3.35
CA LEU A 174 -9.44 39.74 4.48
C LEU A 174 -8.03 40.20 4.14
N ARG A 175 -7.39 40.93 5.06
CA ARG A 175 -5.98 41.27 4.98
C ARG A 175 -5.19 40.19 5.70
N VAL A 176 -4.47 39.41 4.91
CA VAL A 176 -3.64 38.30 5.37
C VAL A 176 -2.18 38.76 5.42
N PRO A 177 -1.52 38.73 6.58
CA PRO A 177 -0.12 39.09 6.71
C PRO A 177 0.79 37.95 6.21
N TYR A 178 1.30 38.07 4.98
CA TYR A 178 2.40 37.23 4.49
C TYR A 178 3.75 37.87 4.78
N ASP A 179 4.81 37.07 4.79
CA ASP A 179 6.19 37.51 5.04
C ASP A 179 6.70 38.48 3.96
N ASP A 180 6.20 38.36 2.73
CA ASP A 180 6.53 39.26 1.62
C ASP A 180 5.66 40.51 1.55
N GLY A 181 4.63 40.59 2.40
CA GLY A 181 3.74 41.73 2.52
C GLY A 181 2.28 41.32 2.72
N PRO A 182 1.45 42.22 3.29
CA PRO A 182 0.04 41.94 3.47
C PRO A 182 -0.71 41.86 2.15
N ARG A 183 -1.60 40.86 2.01
CA ARG A 183 -2.39 40.62 0.79
C ARG A 183 -3.89 40.64 1.12
N GLU A 184 -4.70 41.20 0.22
CA GLU A 184 -6.17 41.14 0.33
C GLU A 184 -6.70 39.87 -0.35
N VAL A 185 -7.43 39.04 0.41
CA VAL A 185 -8.04 37.80 -0.07
C VAL A 185 -9.54 37.86 0.17
N THR A 186 -10.32 37.66 -0.88
CA THR A 186 -11.78 37.57 -0.77
C THR A 186 -12.18 36.12 -0.45
N LYS A 187 -12.86 35.91 0.67
CA LYS A 187 -13.50 34.64 1.04
C LYS A 187 -15.00 34.75 0.88
N ARG A 188 -15.56 33.82 0.11
CA ARG A 188 -17.00 33.72 -0.11
C ARG A 188 -17.63 32.82 0.94
N ALA A 189 -18.89 33.09 1.28
CA ALA A 189 -19.71 32.26 2.16
C ALA A 189 -19.03 31.93 3.51
N MET A 190 -18.38 32.93 4.14
CA MET A 190 -17.76 32.73 5.45
C MET A 190 -18.85 32.58 6.51
N THR A 191 -18.84 31.47 7.22
CA THR A 191 -19.76 31.22 8.34
C THR A 191 -19.15 31.69 9.66
N THR A 192 -19.86 32.54 10.40
CA THR A 192 -19.40 33.11 11.67
C THR A 192 -20.50 33.05 12.72
N ARG A 193 -20.13 32.95 14.01
CA ARG A 193 -21.10 32.89 15.13
C ARG A 193 -21.74 34.24 15.45
N HIS A 194 -21.08 35.33 15.07
CA HIS A 194 -21.52 36.70 15.28
C HIS A 194 -21.40 37.47 13.98
N ALA A 195 -22.27 38.46 13.76
CA ALA A 195 -22.21 39.31 12.56
C ALA A 195 -20.81 39.93 12.43
N PRO A 196 -20.05 39.60 11.37
CA PRO A 196 -18.68 40.05 11.22
C PRO A 196 -18.64 41.57 11.00
N LYS A 197 -17.60 42.23 11.53
CA LYS A 197 -17.38 43.67 11.36
C LYS A 197 -16.00 43.93 10.78
N ALA A 198 -15.85 44.99 10.00
CA ALA A 198 -14.55 45.49 9.59
C ALA A 198 -13.66 45.77 10.82
N GLY A 199 -12.39 45.43 10.74
CA GLY A 199 -11.41 45.49 11.84
C GLY A 199 -11.40 44.26 12.76
N THR A 200 -12.37 43.34 12.64
CA THR A 200 -12.36 42.10 13.44
C THR A 200 -11.26 41.17 12.94
N THR A 201 -10.61 40.46 13.87
CA THR A 201 -9.63 39.42 13.54
C THR A 201 -10.33 38.07 13.51
N ILE A 202 -10.11 37.29 12.44
CA ILE A 202 -10.58 35.92 12.31
C ILE A 202 -9.40 34.99 12.12
N GLN A 203 -9.54 33.75 12.59
CA GLN A 203 -8.52 32.72 12.41
C GLN A 203 -8.74 32.02 11.07
N LEU A 204 -7.66 31.90 10.29
CA LEU A 204 -7.65 31.24 9.00
C LEU A 204 -6.44 30.32 8.90
N TYR A 205 -6.59 29.28 8.11
CA TYR A 205 -5.49 28.38 7.78
C TYR A 205 -4.78 28.87 6.52
N TYR A 206 -3.53 29.31 6.64
CA TYR A 206 -2.67 29.70 5.53
C TYR A 206 -1.19 29.47 5.88
N ALA A 207 -0.29 29.66 4.92
CA ALA A 207 1.16 29.62 5.14
C ALA A 207 1.76 31.02 4.93
N PRO A 208 2.16 31.74 5.99
CA PRO A 208 2.69 33.10 5.90
C PRO A 208 3.97 33.22 5.07
N GLY A 209 4.81 32.18 5.11
CA GLY A 209 6.09 32.15 4.40
C GLY A 209 6.02 31.67 2.95
N ASP A 210 4.82 31.40 2.40
CA ASP A 210 4.69 30.96 1.01
C ASP A 210 4.67 32.17 0.07
N PRO A 211 5.72 32.40 -0.73
CA PRO A 211 5.81 33.60 -1.58
C PRO A 211 4.80 33.61 -2.72
N ARG A 212 4.12 32.50 -2.99
CA ARG A 212 3.22 32.37 -4.14
C ARG A 212 1.91 33.15 -3.96
N PRO A 213 1.44 33.90 -4.98
CA PRO A 213 0.20 34.67 -4.91
C PRO A 213 -1.06 33.80 -4.86
N ASP A 214 -0.97 32.55 -5.33
CA ASP A 214 -2.03 31.53 -5.31
C ASP A 214 -2.00 30.64 -4.06
N SER A 215 -1.27 31.03 -3.01
CA SER A 215 -1.21 30.26 -1.75
C SER A 215 -2.63 30.06 -1.17
N PRO A 216 -3.02 28.82 -0.84
CA PRO A 216 -4.35 28.53 -0.36
C PRO A 216 -4.61 29.17 1.00
N VAL A 217 -5.81 29.71 1.18
CA VAL A 217 -6.31 30.18 2.47
C VAL A 217 -7.59 29.40 2.76
N LEU A 218 -7.70 28.74 3.90
CA LEU A 218 -8.84 27.89 4.26
C LEU A 218 -9.45 28.33 5.59
N THR A 219 -10.73 28.04 5.80
CA THR A 219 -11.49 28.45 6.99
C THR A 219 -11.56 27.35 8.04
N ASP A 220 -11.60 26.10 7.60
CA ASP A 220 -11.76 24.90 8.43
C ASP A 220 -10.47 24.09 8.56
N GLY A 221 -9.39 24.56 7.93
CA GLY A 221 -8.10 23.86 7.87
C GLY A 221 -8.17 22.49 7.21
N ARG A 222 -9.30 22.14 6.56
CA ARG A 222 -9.53 20.83 5.94
C ARG A 222 -8.76 20.75 4.64
N ARG A 223 -7.47 20.49 4.76
CA ARG A 223 -6.71 19.87 3.70
C ARG A 223 -7.04 18.38 3.73
N GLN A 224 -7.26 17.76 2.55
CA GLN A 224 -7.24 16.31 2.43
C GLN A 224 -5.89 15.84 2.96
N ARG A 225 -5.76 15.54 4.25
CA ARG A 225 -4.52 14.96 4.79
C ARG A 225 -4.40 13.56 4.19
N PRO A 226 -3.45 13.31 3.26
CA PRO A 226 -3.26 11.99 2.70
C PRO A 226 -2.35 11.30 3.69
N GLY A 227 -2.98 10.67 4.66
CA GLY A 227 -2.28 10.17 5.82
C GLY A 227 -3.22 10.11 7.00
N LEU A 228 -3.86 8.96 7.16
CA LEU A 228 -4.25 8.39 8.46
C LEU A 228 -5.19 9.22 9.35
N ALA A 229 -5.72 10.38 8.94
CA ALA A 229 -6.71 11.14 9.71
C ALA A 229 -8.07 10.41 9.82
N ASN A 230 -8.22 9.27 9.14
CA ASN A 230 -9.26 8.30 9.40
C ASN A 230 -8.65 6.95 9.81
N LEU A 231 -7.66 6.97 10.71
CA LEU A 231 -7.01 5.79 11.29
C LEU A 231 -8.08 4.81 11.79
N ASN A 232 -9.11 5.31 12.48
CA ASN A 232 -10.23 4.51 12.97
C ASN A 232 -11.05 3.87 11.83
N PHE A 233 -11.34 4.63 10.76
CA PHE A 233 -12.04 4.11 9.60
C PHE A 233 -11.22 3.04 8.86
N HIS A 234 -9.91 3.23 8.70
CA HIS A 234 -9.02 2.26 8.04
C HIS A 234 -8.69 1.07 8.95
N LEU A 235 -8.70 1.24 10.27
CA LEU A 235 -8.45 0.16 11.23
C LEU A 235 -9.71 -0.71 11.36
N ILE A 236 -10.91 -0.13 11.35
CA ILE A 236 -12.18 -0.87 11.26
C ILE A 236 -12.33 -1.53 9.90
N LEU A 237 -12.14 -0.78 8.81
CA LEU A 237 -12.20 -1.32 7.45
C LEU A 237 -11.13 -2.39 7.22
N GLY A 238 -9.90 -2.15 7.69
CA GLY A 238 -8.80 -3.11 7.66
C GLY A 238 -9.09 -4.36 8.47
N LEU A 239 -9.66 -4.22 9.68
CA LEU A 239 -10.07 -5.38 10.48
C LEU A 239 -11.12 -6.23 9.73
N VAL A 240 -12.12 -5.59 9.13
CA VAL A 240 -13.20 -6.28 8.40
C VAL A 240 -12.73 -6.84 7.06
N LEU A 241 -11.80 -6.19 6.36
CA LEU A 241 -11.31 -6.62 5.04
C LEU A 241 -10.07 -7.52 5.09
N ILE A 242 -9.34 -7.56 6.20
CA ILE A 242 -8.14 -8.39 6.34
C ILE A 242 -8.44 -9.64 7.18
N VAL A 243 -9.08 -9.50 8.34
CA VAL A 243 -9.21 -10.61 9.30
C VAL A 243 -10.05 -11.77 8.74
N PRO A 244 -11.27 -11.55 8.20
CA PRO A 244 -12.06 -12.64 7.65
C PRO A 244 -11.39 -13.31 6.42
N PRO A 245 -10.89 -12.57 5.40
CA PRO A 245 -10.21 -13.20 4.27
C PRO A 245 -8.93 -13.94 4.68
N ALA A 246 -8.14 -13.39 5.62
CA ALA A 246 -6.96 -14.08 6.13
C ALA A 246 -7.33 -15.36 6.89
N ALA A 247 -8.39 -15.35 7.71
CA ALA A 247 -8.85 -16.53 8.43
C ALA A 247 -9.37 -17.62 7.48
N ILE A 248 -10.18 -17.24 6.47
CA ILE A 248 -10.69 -18.16 5.44
C ILE A 248 -9.51 -18.75 4.64
N LEU A 249 -8.59 -17.89 4.20
CA LEU A 249 -7.45 -18.31 3.40
C LEU A 249 -6.50 -19.20 4.20
N LYS A 250 -6.25 -18.87 5.46
CA LYS A 250 -5.49 -19.72 6.39
C LYS A 250 -6.15 -21.09 6.52
N GLY A 251 -7.46 -21.14 6.82
CA GLY A 251 -8.18 -22.41 6.96
C GLY A 251 -8.11 -23.26 5.71
N ALA A 252 -8.26 -22.66 4.53
CA ALA A 252 -8.17 -23.37 3.27
C ALA A 252 -6.73 -23.84 2.95
N LEU A 253 -5.72 -23.02 3.24
CA LEU A 253 -4.31 -23.40 3.07
C LEU A 253 -3.89 -24.49 4.07
N GLU A 254 -4.38 -24.47 5.31
CA GLU A 254 -4.09 -25.52 6.29
C GLU A 254 -4.68 -26.87 5.85
N TRP A 255 -5.83 -26.87 5.20
CA TRP A 255 -6.50 -28.08 4.72
C TRP A 255 -5.87 -28.66 3.44
N ASP A 256 -5.54 -27.81 2.46
CA ASP A 256 -5.18 -28.25 1.09
C ASP A 256 -3.73 -27.95 0.67
N MET A 257 -2.92 -27.25 1.46
CA MET A 257 -1.56 -26.88 1.03
C MET A 257 -0.63 -28.11 1.03
N THR A 258 -0.64 -28.82 -0.09
CA THR A 258 0.22 -29.97 -0.30
C THR A 258 1.69 -29.56 -0.24
N SER A 259 2.56 -30.48 0.18
CA SER A 259 4.02 -30.29 0.21
C SER A 259 4.63 -29.93 -1.16
N ARG A 260 3.84 -29.90 -2.24
CA ARG A 260 4.25 -29.60 -3.63
C ARG A 260 4.37 -28.11 -3.91
N VAL A 261 3.52 -27.27 -3.30
CA VAL A 261 3.57 -25.80 -3.45
C VAL A 261 4.93 -25.23 -2.99
N ARG A 262 5.60 -25.91 -2.04
CA ARG A 262 6.87 -25.46 -1.45
C ARG A 262 8.08 -25.61 -2.37
N ARG A 263 7.98 -26.42 -3.42
CA ARG A 263 9.10 -26.69 -4.33
C ARG A 263 8.88 -25.91 -5.60
N PHE A 264 9.89 -25.13 -5.99
CA PHE A 264 9.88 -24.43 -7.26
C PHE A 264 9.50 -25.40 -8.38
N SER A 265 8.51 -24.99 -9.16
CA SER A 265 8.05 -25.62 -10.38
C SER A 265 7.87 -24.49 -11.39
N PRO A 266 8.68 -24.43 -12.45
CA PRO A 266 8.67 -23.29 -13.37
C PRO A 266 7.30 -23.08 -14.02
N VAL A 267 6.57 -24.17 -14.31
CA VAL A 267 5.22 -24.14 -14.91
C VAL A 267 4.18 -23.49 -13.97
N VAL A 268 4.43 -23.53 -12.66
CA VAL A 268 3.52 -22.99 -11.62
C VAL A 268 3.95 -21.58 -11.20
N HIS A 269 5.24 -21.42 -10.89
CA HIS A 269 5.75 -20.24 -10.20
C HIS A 269 6.13 -19.11 -11.16
N LEU A 270 6.56 -19.40 -12.40
CA LEU A 270 6.89 -18.32 -13.36
C LEU A 270 5.64 -17.56 -13.81
N PRO A 271 4.50 -18.22 -14.15
CA PRO A 271 3.28 -17.47 -14.45
C PRO A 271 2.76 -16.67 -13.25
N ALA A 272 2.83 -17.25 -12.04
CA ALA A 272 2.45 -16.53 -10.82
C ALA A 272 3.31 -15.27 -10.59
N LEU A 273 4.63 -15.38 -10.79
CA LEU A 273 5.53 -14.22 -10.75
C LEU A 273 5.18 -13.21 -11.85
N GLY A 274 4.86 -13.67 -13.06
CA GLY A 274 4.42 -12.79 -14.15
C GLY A 274 3.17 -11.98 -13.82
N ILE A 275 2.18 -12.61 -13.17
CA ILE A 275 0.96 -11.92 -12.69
C ILE A 275 1.32 -10.84 -11.65
N LEU A 276 2.21 -11.15 -10.70
CA LEU A 276 2.65 -10.18 -9.70
C LEU A 276 3.43 -9.03 -10.33
N VAL A 277 4.36 -9.32 -11.24
CA VAL A 277 5.13 -8.29 -11.97
C VAL A 277 4.20 -7.40 -12.79
N LEU A 278 3.19 -7.97 -13.44
CA LEU A 278 2.17 -7.17 -14.14
C LEU A 278 1.44 -6.23 -13.19
N GLY A 279 1.06 -6.69 -12.00
CA GLY A 279 0.48 -5.84 -10.95
C GLY A 279 1.41 -4.68 -10.55
N LEU A 280 2.70 -4.97 -10.36
CA LEU A 280 3.70 -3.95 -10.05
C LEU A 280 3.89 -2.93 -11.19
N LEU A 281 3.86 -3.37 -12.45
CA LEU A 281 3.93 -2.48 -13.60
C LEU A 281 2.71 -1.57 -13.70
N LEU A 282 1.52 -2.08 -13.33
CA LEU A 282 0.30 -1.28 -13.26
C LEU A 282 0.34 -0.24 -12.13
N LEU A 283 1.09 -0.49 -11.06
CA LEU A 283 1.30 0.44 -9.95
C LEU A 283 2.40 1.48 -10.22
N LEU A 284 3.27 1.24 -11.19
CA LEU A 284 4.43 2.09 -11.47
C LEU A 284 4.06 3.54 -11.79
N PRO A 285 3.02 3.84 -12.61
CA PRO A 285 2.59 5.22 -12.83
C PRO A 285 2.21 5.92 -11.52
N THR A 286 1.43 5.27 -10.66
CA THR A 286 1.03 5.80 -9.35
C THR A 286 2.23 6.04 -8.45
N ALA A 287 3.13 5.06 -8.36
CA ALA A 287 4.32 5.13 -7.51
C ALA A 287 5.32 6.22 -7.96
N LEU A 288 5.37 6.55 -9.25
CA LEU A 288 6.22 7.60 -9.82
C LEU A 288 5.52 8.96 -9.95
N GLY A 289 4.21 9.01 -9.73
CA GLY A 289 3.42 10.24 -9.83
C GLY A 289 2.99 10.63 -11.25
N GLY A 290 2.69 9.66 -12.10
CA GLY A 290 2.08 9.86 -13.41
C GLY A 290 0.59 10.22 -13.32
N GLU A 291 0.12 11.07 -14.23
CA GLU A 291 -1.23 11.65 -14.25
C GLU A 291 -2.38 10.63 -14.46
N SER A 292 -2.08 9.42 -14.95
CA SER A 292 -3.06 8.35 -15.27
C SER A 292 -3.16 7.23 -14.23
N ALA A 293 -2.70 7.50 -13.00
CA ALA A 293 -2.48 6.53 -11.93
C ALA A 293 -3.72 5.75 -11.41
N GLY A 294 -4.94 6.25 -11.59
CA GLY A 294 -6.14 5.68 -10.93
C GLY A 294 -6.54 4.28 -11.45
N PRO A 295 -6.94 4.11 -12.72
CA PRO A 295 -7.51 2.84 -13.19
C PRO A 295 -6.53 1.66 -13.17
N ALA A 296 -5.25 1.91 -13.47
CA ALA A 296 -4.22 0.88 -13.49
C ALA A 296 -3.92 0.35 -12.08
N SER A 297 -3.85 1.23 -11.08
CA SER A 297 -3.64 0.81 -9.69
C SER A 297 -4.81 -0.01 -9.13
N PHE A 298 -6.07 0.29 -9.48
CA PHE A 298 -7.20 -0.56 -9.12
C PHE A 298 -7.11 -1.98 -9.70
N LEU A 299 -6.67 -2.12 -10.96
CA LEU A 299 -6.49 -3.43 -11.58
C LEU A 299 -5.40 -4.26 -10.89
N SER A 300 -4.38 -3.59 -10.34
CA SER A 300 -3.29 -4.27 -9.61
C SER A 300 -3.79 -5.01 -8.36
N CYS A 301 -4.89 -4.57 -7.74
CA CYS A 301 -5.48 -5.18 -6.54
C CYS A 301 -5.86 -6.66 -6.72
N VAL A 302 -6.17 -7.07 -7.96
CA VAL A 302 -6.57 -8.46 -8.25
C VAL A 302 -5.34 -9.37 -8.36
N THR A 303 -4.15 -8.81 -8.62
CA THR A 303 -2.95 -9.59 -8.95
C THR A 303 -2.42 -10.47 -7.81
N PRO A 304 -2.43 -10.08 -6.51
CA PRO A 304 -2.02 -10.98 -5.43
C PRO A 304 -2.93 -12.21 -5.33
N GLY A 305 -4.23 -12.00 -5.41
CA GLY A 305 -5.23 -13.07 -5.41
C GLY A 305 -5.14 -13.97 -6.64
N ALA A 306 -4.99 -13.39 -7.83
CA ALA A 306 -4.84 -14.13 -9.08
C ALA A 306 -3.57 -14.98 -9.11
N ALA A 307 -2.44 -14.47 -8.61
CA ALA A 307 -1.20 -15.22 -8.50
C ALA A 307 -1.36 -16.40 -7.53
N LEU A 308 -2.01 -16.20 -6.39
CA LEU A 308 -2.29 -17.27 -5.43
C LEU A 308 -3.23 -18.33 -6.00
N ALA A 309 -4.32 -17.92 -6.64
CA ALA A 309 -5.28 -18.81 -7.28
C ALA A 309 -4.63 -19.65 -8.38
N TRP A 310 -3.71 -19.06 -9.15
CA TRP A 310 -2.91 -19.78 -10.13
C TRP A 310 -2.07 -20.87 -9.48
N VAL A 311 -1.30 -20.52 -8.43
CA VAL A 311 -0.44 -21.47 -7.71
C VAL A 311 -1.27 -22.60 -7.13
N TRP A 312 -2.40 -22.29 -6.49
CA TRP A 312 -3.27 -23.29 -5.88
C TRP A 312 -3.87 -24.23 -6.92
N ARG A 313 -4.38 -23.71 -8.04
CA ARG A 313 -4.98 -24.54 -9.10
C ARG A 313 -3.96 -25.47 -9.78
N THR A 314 -2.68 -25.11 -9.81
CA THR A 314 -1.68 -25.76 -10.67
C THR A 314 -0.63 -26.60 -9.93
N ALA A 315 -0.59 -26.57 -8.59
CA ALA A 315 0.37 -27.31 -7.75
C ALA A 315 -0.08 -28.75 -7.42
#